data_AF-A0A067LJ76-F1
#
_entry.id   AF-A0A067LJ76-F1
#
_cell.length_a   1.000
_cell.length_b   1.000
_cell.length_c   1.000
_cell.angle_alpha   90.00
_cell.angle_beta   90.00
_cell.angle_gamma   90.00
#
_symmetry.space_group_name_H-M   'P 1'
#
loop_
_entity.id
_entity.type
_entity.pdbx_description
1 polymer ?
#
loop_
_entity_poly.entity_id
_entity_poly.type
_entity_poly.pdbx_seq_one_letter_code
_entity_poly.pdbx_strand_id
1 'polypeptide(L)'
;MFNFAFLTLTFLICIYEAPADLRPECLNNLKTQLTNCKLRDGLKMLMKIIGSNLEEQWMRSMNLAITNWISELQATNQTLKTPSPLFSYSVSTFELWKVQLYCPIIAVDIESSSTASSDERLAFSLKHHQLEGVLQFNYRVMIQEKWVDVILSIDNIRCDIVRLVNETLMAERGVGSGEKHFPSRISLQLTPILQSNIISVSVSKSSNNPTTEIELEKSIETSFDPPNSFLGLKLSVGETVSTSLKPWKFEESVYGYSTILNWFLHDSIDGREVSSSKPSKMALINPKSWFKDRYSSAHRPFTKQGGVIFARDEYGNGMRWKVDKSAIGKTMEWEIKGKIWLTYWPNKYRTFYSETRRLEFKEILHITIA
;
A
#
# COMPACT_ATOMS: atom_id res chain seq x y z
N MET A 1 -9.43 -28.29 1.22
CA MET A 1 -10.05 -27.40 0.22
C MET A 1 -11.55 -27.24 0.46
N PHE A 2 -12.36 -28.31 0.41
CA PHE A 2 -13.82 -28.26 0.64
C PHE A 2 -14.22 -27.57 1.95
N ASN A 3 -13.50 -27.85 3.03
CA ASN A 3 -13.74 -27.21 4.34
C ASN A 3 -13.56 -25.69 4.33
N PHE A 4 -12.64 -25.13 3.53
CA PHE A 4 -12.42 -23.69 3.53
C PHE A 4 -13.56 -22.94 2.81
N ALA A 5 -13.92 -23.41 1.61
CA ALA A 5 -15.04 -22.85 0.85
C ALA A 5 -16.34 -22.89 1.65
N PHE A 6 -16.59 -24.00 2.34
CA PHE A 6 -17.72 -24.14 3.25
C PHE A 6 -17.63 -23.14 4.42
N LEU A 7 -16.48 -23.04 5.09
CA LEU A 7 -16.31 -22.11 6.22
C LEU A 7 -16.49 -20.65 5.84
N THR A 8 -16.00 -20.21 4.69
CA THR A 8 -16.21 -18.84 4.19
C THR A 8 -17.65 -18.59 3.80
N LEU A 9 -18.33 -19.58 3.20
CA LEU A 9 -19.76 -19.45 2.90
C LEU A 9 -20.58 -19.36 4.19
N THR A 10 -20.31 -20.23 5.17
CA THR A 10 -20.93 -20.17 6.49
C THR A 10 -20.65 -18.84 7.19
N PHE A 11 -19.45 -18.28 7.03
CA PHE A 11 -19.11 -16.96 7.53
C PHE A 11 -19.96 -15.86 6.90
N LEU A 12 -20.13 -15.87 5.57
CA LEU A 12 -21.02 -14.94 4.86
C LEU A 12 -22.47 -15.07 5.33
N ILE A 13 -22.97 -16.30 5.42
CA ILE A 13 -24.33 -16.58 5.90
C ILE A 13 -24.48 -16.08 7.34
N CYS A 14 -23.50 -16.31 8.22
CA CYS A 14 -23.57 -15.78 9.59
C CYS A 14 -23.60 -14.25 9.62
N ILE A 15 -22.90 -13.54 8.72
CA ILE A 15 -22.97 -12.07 8.65
C ILE A 15 -24.37 -11.59 8.28
N TYR A 16 -24.97 -12.16 7.23
CA TYR A 16 -26.20 -11.63 6.65
C TYR A 16 -27.49 -12.20 7.26
N GLU A 17 -27.50 -13.49 7.64
CA GLU A 17 -28.71 -14.22 8.02
C GLU A 17 -28.78 -14.56 9.51
N ALA A 18 -27.65 -14.60 10.23
CA ALA A 18 -27.70 -14.98 11.65
C ALA A 18 -28.36 -13.88 12.50
N PRO A 19 -29.20 -14.25 13.50
CA PRO A 19 -29.75 -13.31 14.46
C PRO A 19 -28.66 -12.50 15.17
N ALA A 20 -28.94 -11.23 15.47
CA ALA A 20 -27.97 -10.30 16.06
C ALA A 20 -27.33 -10.82 17.36
N ASP A 21 -28.07 -11.58 18.17
CA ASP A 21 -27.59 -12.12 19.44
C ASP A 21 -26.59 -13.28 19.27
N LEU A 22 -26.75 -14.10 18.23
CA LEU A 22 -25.91 -15.29 17.97
C LEU A 22 -24.75 -15.01 17.01
N ARG A 23 -24.88 -13.94 16.21
CA ARG A 23 -23.93 -13.57 15.16
C ARG A 23 -22.50 -13.37 15.69
N PRO A 24 -22.25 -12.62 16.79
CA PRO A 24 -20.89 -12.40 17.27
C PRO A 24 -20.18 -13.70 17.69
N GLU A 25 -20.90 -14.61 18.34
CA GLU A 25 -20.36 -15.89 18.78
C GLU A 25 -20.07 -16.82 17.60
N CYS A 26 -21.00 -16.93 16.62
CA CYS A 26 -20.76 -17.65 15.37
C CYS A 26 -19.49 -17.14 14.66
N LEU A 27 -19.41 -15.82 14.48
CA LEU A 27 -18.31 -15.20 13.74
C LEU A 27 -16.97 -15.36 14.45
N ASN A 28 -16.94 -15.30 15.78
CA ASN A 28 -15.70 -15.52 16.55
C ASN A 28 -15.22 -16.97 16.47
N ASN A 29 -16.14 -17.94 16.51
CA ASN A 29 -15.83 -19.36 16.32
C ASN A 29 -15.30 -19.64 14.91
N LEU A 30 -15.99 -19.15 13.88
CA LEU A 30 -15.56 -19.29 12.48
C LEU A 30 -14.23 -18.60 12.21
N LYS A 31 -14.01 -17.40 12.77
CA LYS A 31 -12.75 -16.69 12.67
C LYS A 31 -11.60 -17.54 13.22
N THR A 32 -11.77 -18.13 14.39
CA THR A 32 -10.75 -18.99 15.01
C THR A 32 -10.38 -20.16 14.09
N GLN A 33 -11.38 -20.78 13.46
CA GLN A 33 -11.16 -21.84 12.48
C GLN A 33 -10.43 -21.33 11.23
N LEU A 34 -10.84 -20.20 10.65
CA LEU A 34 -10.21 -19.62 9.46
C LEU A 34 -8.75 -19.19 9.70
N THR A 35 -8.40 -18.79 10.93
CA THR A 35 -7.02 -18.40 11.30
C THR A 35 -6.10 -19.59 11.62
N ASN A 36 -6.59 -20.82 11.63
CA ASN A 36 -5.79 -22.01 11.92
C ASN A 36 -4.74 -22.26 10.82
N CYS A 37 -3.48 -22.48 11.22
CA CYS A 37 -2.34 -22.69 10.31
C CYS A 37 -2.59 -23.79 9.26
N LYS A 38 -3.24 -24.90 9.62
CA LYS A 38 -3.54 -26.00 8.67
C LYS A 38 -4.51 -25.56 7.56
N LEU A 39 -5.43 -24.66 7.88
CA LEU A 39 -6.38 -24.11 6.91
C LEU A 39 -5.72 -23.07 6.00
N ARG A 40 -4.69 -22.35 6.48
CA ARG A 40 -3.91 -21.40 5.64
C ARG A 40 -3.19 -22.09 4.49
N ASP A 41 -2.63 -23.28 4.68
CA ASP A 41 -1.99 -24.02 3.58
C ASP A 41 -3.01 -24.56 2.57
N GLY A 42 -4.13 -25.09 3.07
CA GLY A 42 -5.25 -25.49 2.20
C GLY A 42 -5.86 -24.33 1.41
N LEU A 43 -5.81 -23.12 1.97
CA LEU A 43 -6.25 -21.89 1.36
C LEU A 43 -5.29 -21.41 0.26
N LYS A 44 -3.97 -21.43 0.50
CA LYS A 44 -2.96 -21.16 -0.54
C LYS A 44 -3.17 -22.05 -1.76
N MET A 45 -3.45 -23.34 -1.52
CA MET A 45 -3.71 -24.30 -2.60
C MET A 45 -5.03 -24.03 -3.32
N LEU A 46 -6.08 -23.63 -2.59
CA LEU A 46 -7.35 -23.20 -3.18
C LEU A 46 -7.18 -21.98 -4.09
N MET A 47 -6.53 -20.94 -3.61
CA MET A 47 -6.29 -19.72 -4.39
C MET A 47 -5.50 -20.01 -5.67
N LYS A 48 -4.51 -20.89 -5.59
CA LYS A 48 -3.76 -21.35 -6.76
C LYS A 48 -4.63 -22.09 -7.79
N ILE A 49 -5.64 -22.84 -7.36
CA ILE A 49 -6.50 -23.64 -8.25
C ILE A 49 -7.62 -22.82 -8.89
N ILE A 50 -8.27 -21.93 -8.13
CA ILE A 50 -9.37 -21.11 -8.66
C ILE A 50 -8.87 -20.01 -9.61
N GLY A 51 -7.60 -19.65 -9.52
CA GLY A 51 -6.98 -18.63 -10.35
C GLY A 51 -7.31 -17.20 -9.91
N SER A 52 -6.59 -16.23 -10.46
CA SER A 52 -6.60 -14.84 -9.99
C SER A 52 -7.97 -14.18 -10.06
N ASN A 53 -8.73 -14.41 -11.13
CA ASN A 53 -10.02 -13.72 -11.31
C ASN A 53 -11.05 -14.15 -10.27
N LEU A 54 -11.15 -15.46 -9.99
CA LEU A 54 -12.09 -15.97 -8.99
C LEU A 54 -11.61 -15.64 -7.57
N GLU A 55 -10.30 -15.70 -7.32
CA GLU A 55 -9.70 -15.25 -6.07
C GLU A 55 -10.05 -13.80 -5.76
N GLU A 56 -9.87 -12.88 -6.71
CA GLU A 56 -10.23 -11.48 -6.53
C GLU A 56 -11.71 -11.33 -6.18
N GLN A 57 -12.61 -11.91 -6.98
CA GLN A 57 -14.06 -11.82 -6.73
C GLN A 57 -14.45 -12.38 -5.37
N TRP A 58 -13.90 -13.54 -5.01
CA TRP A 58 -14.10 -14.17 -3.72
C TRP A 58 -13.68 -13.25 -2.57
N MET A 59 -12.49 -12.65 -2.68
CA MET A 59 -11.98 -11.72 -1.67
C MET A 59 -12.79 -10.43 -1.61
N ARG A 60 -13.27 -9.90 -2.76
CA ARG A 60 -14.17 -8.74 -2.79
C ARG A 60 -15.47 -9.05 -2.03
N SER A 61 -16.08 -10.21 -2.27
CA SER A 61 -17.32 -10.62 -1.59
C SER A 61 -17.13 -10.78 -0.08
N MET A 62 -16.06 -11.44 0.34
CA MET A 62 -15.73 -11.59 1.77
C MET A 62 -15.49 -10.23 2.44
N ASN A 63 -14.71 -9.36 1.80
CA ASN A 63 -14.37 -8.05 2.35
C ASN A 63 -15.55 -7.08 2.35
N LEU A 64 -16.50 -7.20 1.41
CA LEU A 64 -17.76 -6.46 1.46
C LEU A 64 -18.59 -6.86 2.68
N ALA A 65 -18.72 -8.17 2.95
CA ALA A 65 -19.45 -8.65 4.11
C ALA A 65 -18.81 -8.19 5.43
N ILE A 66 -17.47 -8.30 5.54
CA ILE A 66 -16.71 -7.78 6.68
C ILE A 66 -16.92 -6.26 6.82
N THR A 67 -16.93 -5.53 5.71
CA THR A 67 -17.13 -4.07 5.73
C THR A 67 -18.50 -3.70 6.28
N ASN A 68 -19.55 -4.38 5.83
CA ASN A 68 -20.91 -4.17 6.32
C ASN A 68 -21.01 -4.50 7.80
N TRP A 69 -20.47 -5.64 8.23
CA TRP A 69 -20.49 -6.07 9.62
C TRP A 69 -19.77 -5.09 10.56
N ILE A 70 -18.56 -4.64 10.19
CA ILE A 70 -17.82 -3.64 10.97
C ILE A 70 -18.61 -2.31 11.02
N SER A 71 -19.23 -1.90 9.91
CA SER A 71 -20.03 -0.69 9.87
C SER A 71 -21.26 -0.78 10.80
N GLU A 72 -21.91 -1.94 10.90
CA GLU A 72 -23.00 -2.20 11.84
C GLU A 72 -22.51 -2.10 13.30
N LEU A 73 -21.41 -2.78 13.63
CA LEU A 73 -20.83 -2.73 14.99
C LEU A 73 -20.46 -1.31 15.43
N GLN A 74 -19.90 -0.52 14.51
CA GLN A 74 -19.57 0.88 14.76
C GLN A 74 -20.83 1.72 15.02
N ALA A 75 -21.95 1.44 14.35
CA ALA A 75 -23.21 2.14 14.58
C ALA A 75 -23.83 1.80 15.95
N THR A 76 -23.57 0.60 16.48
CA THR A 76 -24.04 0.15 17.81
C THR A 76 -23.09 0.54 18.95
N ASN A 77 -22.06 1.37 18.70
CA ASN A 77 -21.03 1.77 19.68
C ASN A 77 -20.29 0.61 20.36
N GLN A 78 -20.28 -0.59 19.77
CA GLN A 78 -19.51 -1.71 20.27
C GLN A 78 -18.07 -1.58 19.75
N THR A 79 -17.17 -1.10 20.61
CA THR A 79 -15.75 -0.95 20.30
C THR A 79 -15.03 -2.29 20.32
N LEU A 80 -15.22 -3.11 19.29
CA LEU A 80 -14.31 -4.22 19.06
C LEU A 80 -13.02 -3.69 18.44
N LYS A 81 -11.89 -3.87 19.13
CA LYS A 81 -10.57 -3.80 18.47
C LYS A 81 -10.61 -4.82 17.34
N THR A 82 -10.66 -4.35 16.10
CA THR A 82 -10.71 -5.20 14.92
C THR A 82 -9.50 -6.12 14.94
N PRO A 83 -9.67 -7.44 15.10
CA PRO A 83 -8.58 -8.36 14.89
C PRO A 83 -8.28 -8.36 13.40
N SER A 84 -7.06 -7.97 13.03
CA SER A 84 -6.59 -7.77 11.65
C SER A 84 -7.32 -8.65 10.62
N PRO A 85 -8.30 -8.11 9.85
CA PRO A 85 -8.99 -8.85 8.79
C PRO A 85 -8.19 -8.80 7.49
N LEU A 86 -6.91 -8.47 7.58
CA LEU A 86 -5.98 -8.61 6.49
C LEU A 86 -5.85 -10.10 6.16
N PHE A 87 -6.26 -10.45 4.94
CA PHE A 87 -5.90 -11.72 4.37
C PHE A 87 -4.60 -11.57 3.58
N SER A 88 -3.56 -12.29 3.99
CA SER A 88 -2.31 -12.37 3.23
C SER A 88 -1.80 -13.80 3.14
N TYR A 89 -1.11 -14.08 2.05
CA TYR A 89 -0.38 -15.32 1.89
C TYR A 89 0.84 -15.14 0.98
N SER A 90 1.86 -15.95 1.25
CA SER A 90 3.05 -16.08 0.44
C SER A 90 3.06 -17.36 -0.38
N VAL A 91 3.65 -17.27 -1.57
CA VAL A 91 3.98 -18.37 -2.46
C VAL A 91 5.47 -18.28 -2.79
N SER A 92 6.17 -19.39 -2.62
CA SER A 92 7.56 -19.54 -3.03
C SER A 92 7.64 -20.64 -4.07
N THR A 93 8.05 -20.29 -5.27
CA THR A 93 8.32 -21.21 -6.38
C THR A 93 9.75 -21.01 -6.88
N PHE A 94 10.19 -21.81 -7.85
CA PHE A 94 11.54 -21.67 -8.41
C PHE A 94 11.76 -20.24 -8.91
N GLU A 95 12.79 -19.58 -8.38
CA GLU A 95 13.20 -18.19 -8.65
C GLU A 95 12.15 -17.08 -8.40
N LEU A 96 10.97 -17.39 -7.86
CA LEU A 96 9.90 -16.42 -7.62
C LEU A 96 9.37 -16.48 -6.19
N TRP A 97 9.31 -15.31 -5.58
CA TRP A 97 8.55 -15.04 -4.38
C TRP A 97 7.38 -14.14 -4.70
N LYS A 98 6.18 -14.55 -4.29
CA LYS A 98 4.96 -13.77 -4.44
C LYS A 98 4.28 -13.65 -3.09
N VAL A 99 3.89 -12.44 -2.71
CA VAL A 99 2.98 -12.18 -1.59
C VAL A 99 1.73 -11.53 -2.14
N GLN A 100 0.58 -12.07 -1.78
CA GLN A 100 -0.73 -11.53 -2.13
C GLN A 100 -1.41 -11.07 -0.85
N LEU A 101 -2.05 -9.89 -0.88
CA LEU A 101 -2.76 -9.33 0.26
C LEU A 101 -4.07 -8.67 -0.15
N TYR A 102 -5.07 -8.79 0.72
CA TYR A 102 -6.40 -8.22 0.58
C TYR A 102 -6.84 -7.66 1.93
N CYS A 103 -7.29 -6.41 1.97
CA CYS A 103 -7.74 -5.79 3.22
C CYS A 103 -8.90 -4.81 2.98
N PRO A 104 -10.03 -4.95 3.69
CA PRO A 104 -11.07 -3.93 3.67
C PRO A 104 -10.58 -2.66 4.38
N ILE A 105 -10.76 -1.49 3.76
CA ILE A 105 -10.21 -0.22 4.27
C ILE A 105 -10.73 0.15 5.65
N ILE A 106 -12.01 -0.16 5.93
CA ILE A 106 -12.65 0.11 7.23
C ILE A 106 -11.93 -0.55 8.40
N ALA A 107 -11.19 -1.62 8.15
CA ALA A 107 -10.49 -2.36 9.19
C ALA A 107 -9.00 -2.01 9.34
N VAL A 108 -8.51 -1.12 8.47
CA VAL A 108 -7.15 -0.60 8.59
C VAL A 108 -7.13 0.48 9.67
N ASP A 109 -6.14 0.40 10.56
CA ASP A 109 -5.97 1.36 11.65
C ASP A 109 -5.70 2.77 11.13
N ILE A 110 -6.38 3.75 11.73
CA ILE A 110 -6.15 5.17 11.44
C ILE A 110 -4.91 5.61 12.20
N GLU A 111 -3.88 6.04 11.47
CA GLU A 111 -2.65 6.56 12.07
C GLU A 111 -2.71 8.06 12.30
N SER A 112 -3.33 8.79 11.37
CA SER A 112 -3.60 10.21 11.55
C SER A 112 -4.85 10.65 10.81
N SER A 113 -5.56 11.64 11.36
CA SER A 113 -6.68 12.30 10.70
C SER A 113 -6.61 13.81 10.89
N SER A 114 -7.33 14.53 10.03
CA SER A 114 -7.66 15.94 10.24
C SER A 114 -8.59 16.10 11.44
N THR A 115 -8.63 17.31 12.00
CA THR A 115 -9.60 17.69 13.03
C THR A 115 -11.01 17.90 12.49
N ALA A 116 -11.16 18.10 11.19
CA ALA A 116 -12.47 18.14 10.54
C ALA A 116 -13.13 16.75 10.63
N SER A 117 -14.44 16.71 10.89
CA SER A 117 -15.22 15.48 10.77
C SER A 117 -15.47 15.14 9.30
N SER A 118 -15.44 13.86 8.97
CA SER A 118 -15.93 13.38 7.68
C SER A 118 -17.45 13.42 7.67
N ASP A 119 -18.04 13.97 6.61
CA ASP A 119 -19.46 13.78 6.29
C ASP A 119 -19.80 12.28 6.18
N GLU A 120 -21.02 11.88 6.53
CA GLU A 120 -21.48 10.48 6.48
C GLU A 120 -21.38 9.89 5.08
N ARG A 121 -21.74 10.69 4.06
CA ARG A 121 -21.62 10.27 2.65
C ARG A 121 -20.17 10.03 2.25
N LEU A 122 -19.25 10.88 2.74
CA LEU A 122 -17.83 10.71 2.47
C LEU A 122 -17.29 9.48 3.20
N ALA A 123 -17.66 9.30 4.47
CA ALA A 123 -17.29 8.13 5.25
C ALA A 123 -17.78 6.84 4.58
N PHE A 124 -18.99 6.83 4.03
CA PHE A 124 -19.51 5.70 3.25
C PHE A 124 -18.61 5.40 2.04
N SER A 125 -18.31 6.42 1.21
CA SER A 125 -17.42 6.27 0.05
C SER A 125 -16.06 5.71 0.46
N LEU A 126 -15.44 6.23 1.52
CA LEU A 126 -14.10 5.82 1.94
C LEU A 126 -14.06 4.39 2.53
N LYS A 127 -15.09 4.00 3.28
CA LYS A 127 -15.16 2.67 3.92
C LYS A 127 -15.36 1.52 2.93
N HIS A 128 -16.10 1.73 1.84
CA HIS A 128 -16.49 0.66 0.91
C HIS A 128 -15.48 0.43 -0.22
N HIS A 129 -14.21 0.37 0.17
CA HIS A 129 -13.09 0.00 -0.66
C HIS A 129 -12.28 -1.10 0.01
N GLN A 130 -11.47 -1.80 -0.79
CA GLN A 130 -10.45 -2.70 -0.31
C GLN A 130 -9.11 -2.38 -0.96
N LEU A 131 -8.04 -2.67 -0.25
CA LEU A 131 -6.70 -2.77 -0.82
C LEU A 131 -6.49 -4.18 -1.38
N GLU A 132 -5.95 -4.24 -2.60
CA GLU A 132 -5.42 -5.43 -3.24
C GLU A 132 -3.94 -5.20 -3.50
N GLY A 133 -3.07 -6.03 -2.90
CA GLY A 133 -1.64 -5.91 -3.05
C GLY A 133 -1.00 -7.19 -3.59
N VAL A 134 -0.03 -7.02 -4.49
CA VAL A 134 0.78 -8.09 -5.06
C VAL A 134 2.24 -7.67 -5.00
N LEU A 135 3.06 -8.44 -4.29
CA LEU A 135 4.50 -8.20 -4.16
C LEU A 135 5.23 -9.38 -4.79
N GLN A 136 5.91 -9.15 -5.90
CA GLN A 136 6.66 -10.15 -6.64
C GLN A 136 8.15 -9.80 -6.64
N PHE A 137 8.94 -10.80 -6.28
CA PHE A 137 10.39 -10.73 -6.27
C PHE A 137 10.96 -11.92 -7.00
N ASN A 138 11.99 -11.68 -7.82
CA ASN A 138 12.77 -12.73 -8.43
C ASN A 138 14.01 -12.96 -7.58
N TYR A 139 14.26 -14.21 -7.17
CA TYR A 139 15.48 -14.59 -6.48
C TYR A 139 16.35 -15.51 -7.34
N ARG A 140 17.67 -15.42 -7.15
CA ARG A 140 18.66 -16.29 -7.78
C ARG A 140 19.65 -16.76 -6.75
N VAL A 141 19.99 -18.05 -6.82
CA VAL A 141 20.97 -18.68 -5.93
C VAL A 141 22.20 -19.02 -6.76
N MET A 142 23.35 -18.44 -6.43
CA MET A 142 24.62 -18.68 -7.11
C MET A 142 25.61 -19.30 -6.13
N ILE A 143 26.06 -20.52 -6.42
CA ILE A 143 27.05 -21.21 -5.59
C ILE A 143 28.44 -20.69 -5.97
N GLN A 144 29.12 -20.02 -5.05
CA GLN A 144 30.50 -19.57 -5.20
C GLN A 144 31.47 -20.58 -4.58
N GLU A 145 32.77 -20.36 -4.71
CA GLU A 145 33.79 -21.23 -4.11
C GLU A 145 33.79 -21.23 -2.57
N LYS A 146 33.44 -20.11 -1.94
CA LYS A 146 33.51 -19.94 -0.47
C LYS A 146 32.17 -19.70 0.22
N TRP A 147 31.15 -19.27 -0.51
CA TRP A 147 29.82 -18.96 0.01
C TRP A 147 28.76 -19.23 -1.06
N VAL A 148 27.49 -19.00 -0.74
CA VAL A 148 26.37 -18.98 -1.67
C VAL A 148 25.82 -17.56 -1.73
N ASP A 149 25.70 -16.99 -2.92
CA ASP A 149 25.03 -15.71 -3.11
C ASP A 149 23.52 -15.95 -3.32
N VAL A 150 22.70 -15.40 -2.43
CA VAL A 150 21.25 -15.28 -2.63
C VAL A 150 20.97 -13.85 -3.06
N ILE A 151 20.61 -13.67 -4.34
CA ILE A 151 20.33 -12.38 -4.95
C ILE A 151 18.82 -12.24 -5.10
N LEU A 152 18.26 -11.11 -4.68
CA LEU A 152 16.84 -10.80 -4.78
C LEU A 152 16.65 -9.49 -5.53
N SER A 153 15.75 -9.52 -6.50
CA SER A 153 15.37 -8.37 -7.32
C SER A 153 13.87 -8.15 -7.25
N ILE A 154 13.46 -6.89 -7.25
CA ILE A 154 12.04 -6.52 -7.32
C ILE A 154 11.57 -6.77 -8.75
N ASP A 155 10.49 -7.54 -8.90
CA ASP A 155 9.88 -7.81 -10.19
C ASP A 155 8.69 -6.87 -10.42
N ASN A 156 7.69 -6.97 -9.54
CA ASN A 156 6.48 -6.17 -9.60
C ASN A 156 5.90 -5.99 -8.21
N ILE A 157 5.74 -4.74 -7.78
CA ILE A 157 4.98 -4.40 -6.58
C ILE A 157 3.77 -3.59 -7.01
N ARG A 158 2.59 -4.15 -6.77
CA ARG A 158 1.30 -3.56 -7.12
C ARG A 158 0.45 -3.38 -5.88
N CYS A 159 -0.18 -2.21 -5.75
CA CYS A 159 -1.14 -1.92 -4.67
C CYS A 159 -2.29 -1.12 -5.25
N ASP A 160 -3.48 -1.72 -5.35
CA ASP A 160 -4.68 -1.09 -5.89
C ASP A 160 -5.76 -0.90 -4.83
N ILE A 161 -6.50 0.20 -4.96
CA ILE A 161 -7.69 0.47 -4.15
C ILE A 161 -8.92 0.22 -5.00
N VAL A 162 -9.61 -0.87 -4.70
CA VAL A 162 -10.74 -1.37 -5.47
C VAL A 162 -12.04 -1.16 -4.70
N ARG A 163 -13.06 -0.71 -5.43
CA ARG A 163 -14.40 -0.47 -4.89
C ARG A 163 -15.12 -1.80 -4.64
N LEU A 164 -15.79 -1.92 -3.49
CA LEU A 164 -16.53 -3.14 -3.11
C LEU A 164 -18.01 -3.11 -3.52
N VAL A 165 -18.58 -1.93 -3.73
CA VAL A 165 -19.99 -1.72 -4.11
C VAL A 165 -20.12 -1.21 -5.55
N ASN A 166 -21.33 -1.23 -6.11
CA ASN A 166 -21.58 -0.69 -7.45
C ASN A 166 -21.62 0.86 -7.45
N GLU A 167 -21.68 1.45 -8.66
CA GLU A 167 -21.71 2.91 -8.82
C GLU A 167 -22.98 3.55 -8.34
N THR A 168 -24.11 2.88 -8.53
CA THR A 168 -25.42 3.39 -8.12
C THR A 168 -25.47 3.55 -6.60
N LEU A 169 -25.08 2.52 -5.84
CA LEU A 169 -25.06 2.58 -4.38
C LEU A 169 -24.04 3.61 -3.86
N MET A 170 -22.88 3.75 -4.52
CA MET A 170 -21.92 4.81 -4.19
C MET A 170 -22.46 6.22 -4.45
N ALA A 171 -23.28 6.40 -5.48
CA ALA A 171 -23.87 7.71 -5.80
C ALA A 171 -25.04 8.04 -4.84
N GLU A 172 -25.84 7.03 -4.49
CA GLU A 172 -27.00 7.19 -3.60
C GLU A 172 -26.59 7.43 -2.14
N ARG A 173 -25.71 6.58 -1.59
CA ARG A 173 -25.31 6.65 -0.18
C ARG A 173 -23.99 7.40 0.04
N GLY A 174 -23.12 7.40 -0.96
CA GLY A 174 -21.81 8.05 -0.90
C GLY A 174 -21.78 9.40 -1.58
N VAL A 175 -20.57 9.94 -1.71
CA VAL A 175 -20.27 11.16 -2.49
C VAL A 175 -20.03 10.80 -3.98
N GLY A 176 -19.81 9.53 -4.28
CA GLY A 176 -19.51 9.01 -5.61
C GLY A 176 -18.23 8.16 -5.64
N SER A 177 -17.87 7.67 -6.83
CA SER A 177 -16.76 6.75 -7.07
C SER A 177 -15.37 7.42 -7.14
N GLY A 178 -15.33 8.75 -7.13
CA GLY A 178 -14.09 9.52 -7.26
C GLY A 178 -13.31 9.69 -5.96
N GLU A 179 -13.97 9.51 -4.80
CA GLU A 179 -13.37 9.66 -3.47
C GLU A 179 -12.92 8.30 -2.93
N LYS A 180 -11.61 8.15 -2.75
CA LYS A 180 -10.97 6.94 -2.23
C LYS A 180 -9.57 7.24 -1.71
N HIS A 181 -9.04 6.35 -0.88
CA HIS A 181 -7.63 6.37 -0.51
C HIS A 181 -6.73 6.01 -1.69
N PHE A 182 -5.45 6.32 -1.53
CA PHE A 182 -4.38 5.91 -2.42
C PHE A 182 -3.14 5.50 -1.61
N PRO A 183 -2.29 4.59 -2.14
CA PRO A 183 -1.03 4.26 -1.49
C PRO A 183 -0.09 5.47 -1.45
N SER A 184 0.39 5.83 -0.26
CA SER A 184 1.29 6.99 -0.05
C SER A 184 2.67 6.58 0.45
N ARG A 185 2.80 5.41 1.07
CA ARG A 185 4.09 4.81 1.46
C ARG A 185 3.98 3.29 1.45
N ILE A 186 5.04 2.62 1.04
CA ILE A 186 5.22 1.18 1.18
C ILE A 186 6.58 0.95 1.86
N SER A 187 6.62 0.14 2.91
CA SER A 187 7.85 -0.25 3.58
C SER A 187 7.88 -1.76 3.71
N LEU A 188 8.90 -2.41 3.17
CA LEU A 188 9.09 -3.85 3.22
C LEU A 188 10.41 -4.17 3.90
N GLN A 189 10.37 -5.06 4.87
CA GLN A 189 11.54 -5.58 5.56
C GLN A 189 11.64 -7.08 5.30
N LEU A 190 12.78 -7.51 4.76
CA LEU A 190 13.10 -8.90 4.45
C LEU A 190 14.22 -9.36 5.37
N THR A 191 13.94 -10.39 6.17
CA THR A 191 14.84 -10.87 7.23
C THR A 191 14.99 -12.39 7.14
N PRO A 192 16.20 -12.93 6.97
CA PRO A 192 16.41 -14.37 7.11
C PRO A 192 16.13 -14.80 8.55
N ILE A 193 15.36 -15.88 8.73
CA ILE A 193 15.01 -16.39 10.07
C ILE A 193 16.24 -16.99 10.76
N LEU A 194 16.99 -17.81 10.03
CA LEU A 194 18.25 -18.39 10.50
C LEU A 194 19.44 -17.50 10.12
N GLN A 195 19.73 -16.53 10.98
CA GLN A 195 20.77 -15.54 10.74
C GLN A 195 22.21 -16.06 10.94
N SER A 196 22.38 -17.19 11.64
CA SER A 196 23.69 -17.80 11.89
C SER A 196 24.46 -18.18 10.63
N ASN A 197 23.74 -18.42 9.54
CA ASN A 197 24.32 -18.83 8.27
C ASN A 197 24.58 -17.64 7.34
N ILE A 198 24.29 -16.41 7.77
CA ILE A 198 24.47 -15.21 6.95
C ILE A 198 25.83 -14.58 7.24
N ILE A 199 26.67 -14.53 6.23
CA ILE A 199 28.01 -13.93 6.30
C ILE A 199 27.89 -12.41 6.19
N SER A 200 27.13 -11.92 5.20
CA SER A 200 26.94 -10.48 4.97
C SER A 200 25.71 -10.21 4.11
N VAL A 201 25.22 -8.98 4.16
CA VAL A 201 24.15 -8.48 3.29
C VAL A 201 24.59 -7.17 2.63
N SER A 202 24.23 -6.98 1.36
CA SER A 202 24.51 -5.75 0.61
C SER A 202 23.32 -5.37 -0.27
N VAL A 203 23.10 -4.06 -0.42
CA VAL A 203 22.09 -3.48 -1.31
C VAL A 203 22.78 -2.70 -2.43
N SER A 204 22.14 -2.62 -3.59
CA SER A 204 22.82 -2.17 -4.82
C SER A 204 22.58 -0.70 -5.16
N LYS A 205 21.36 -0.16 -5.01
CA LYS A 205 21.06 1.20 -5.48
C LYS A 205 19.76 1.75 -4.88
N SER A 206 19.85 2.84 -4.13
CA SER A 206 18.70 3.73 -3.86
C SER A 206 18.45 4.64 -5.07
N SER A 207 17.20 5.04 -5.33
CA SER A 207 16.94 6.01 -6.39
C SER A 207 17.52 7.38 -6.01
N ASN A 208 18.44 7.93 -6.81
CA ASN A 208 18.72 9.36 -6.76
C ASN A 208 17.57 10.07 -7.45
N ASN A 209 16.80 10.90 -6.71
CA ASN A 209 15.97 11.90 -7.34
C ASN A 209 16.91 13.00 -7.86
N PRO A 210 17.07 13.19 -9.19
CA PRO A 210 17.79 14.36 -9.66
C PRO A 210 16.98 15.60 -9.24
N THR A 211 17.59 16.45 -8.40
CA THR A 211 17.11 17.80 -8.15
C THR A 211 17.43 18.62 -9.39
N THR A 212 16.43 18.95 -10.20
CA THR A 212 16.58 20.00 -11.20
C THR A 212 16.08 21.28 -10.56
N GLU A 213 17.00 22.20 -10.28
CA GLU A 213 16.64 23.57 -9.92
C GLU A 213 15.98 24.20 -11.15
N ILE A 214 14.66 24.39 -11.10
CA ILE A 214 13.98 25.20 -12.10
C ILE A 214 14.24 26.65 -11.69
N GLU A 215 15.32 27.23 -12.19
CA GLU A 215 15.46 28.68 -12.24
C GLU A 215 14.32 29.20 -13.09
N LEU A 216 13.33 29.81 -12.44
CA LEU A 216 12.34 30.60 -13.14
C LEU A 216 13.04 31.90 -13.52
N GLU A 217 13.87 31.86 -14.58
CA GLU A 217 14.36 33.04 -15.27
C GLU A 217 13.11 33.78 -15.78
N LYS A 218 12.70 34.79 -15.01
CA LYS A 218 11.84 35.83 -15.56
C LYS A 218 12.72 36.59 -16.55
N SER A 219 12.61 36.26 -17.83
CA SER A 219 12.96 37.21 -18.88
C SER A 219 12.12 38.47 -18.64
N ILE A 220 12.74 39.47 -18.01
CA ILE A 220 12.18 40.82 -17.91
C ILE A 220 12.29 41.40 -19.32
N GLU A 221 11.24 41.29 -20.11
CA GLU A 221 11.04 42.19 -21.23
C GLU A 221 10.72 43.57 -20.65
N THR A 222 11.75 44.40 -20.58
CA THR A 222 11.65 45.82 -20.27
C THR A 222 10.98 46.54 -21.44
N SER A 223 9.66 46.75 -21.35
CA SER A 223 9.01 47.84 -22.09
C SER A 223 9.31 49.14 -21.35
N PHE A 224 9.96 50.07 -22.04
CA PHE A 224 10.18 51.44 -21.57
C PHE A 224 8.89 52.24 -21.74
N ASP A 225 8.34 52.74 -20.64
CA ASP A 225 7.40 53.87 -20.63
C ASP A 225 7.88 54.95 -19.63
N PRO A 226 7.59 56.24 -19.86
CA PRO A 226 8.35 57.37 -19.32
C PRO A 226 8.03 57.75 -17.86
N PRO A 227 8.82 58.65 -17.25
CA PRO A 227 8.98 58.75 -15.80
C PRO A 227 7.91 59.63 -15.17
N ASN A 228 7.18 59.08 -14.18
CA ASN A 228 6.69 59.79 -12.99
C ASN A 228 5.83 58.85 -12.13
N SER A 229 6.42 58.22 -11.12
CA SER A 229 5.77 58.01 -9.82
C SER A 229 6.77 57.50 -8.79
N PHE A 230 6.74 58.18 -7.65
CA PHE A 230 7.58 58.03 -6.49
C PHE A 230 7.52 56.62 -5.86
N LEU A 231 8.70 56.17 -5.40
CA LEU A 231 8.93 55.34 -4.21
C LEU A 231 7.97 54.16 -3.96
N GLY A 232 8.42 52.96 -4.34
CA GLY A 232 7.85 51.70 -3.89
C GLY A 232 8.84 50.55 -4.01
N LEU A 233 9.82 50.46 -3.10
CA LEU A 233 10.68 49.28 -2.95
C LEU A 233 9.81 48.10 -2.46
N LYS A 234 9.32 47.28 -3.40
CA LYS A 234 8.64 46.02 -3.09
C LYS A 234 9.66 44.88 -3.20
N LEU A 235 10.31 44.57 -2.09
CA LEU A 235 11.12 43.36 -1.93
C LEU A 235 10.18 42.14 -1.94
N SER A 236 10.03 41.50 -3.10
CA SER A 236 9.49 40.14 -3.18
C SER A 236 10.65 39.16 -3.02
N VAL A 237 10.75 38.52 -1.85
CA VAL A 237 11.61 37.35 -1.63
C VAL A 237 11.07 36.24 -2.53
N GLY A 238 11.80 35.91 -3.59
CA GLY A 238 11.51 34.76 -4.45
C GLY A 238 11.98 33.50 -3.74
N GLU A 239 11.05 32.69 -3.29
CA GLU A 239 11.33 31.36 -2.75
C GLU A 239 11.63 30.43 -3.94
N THR A 240 12.85 29.91 -4.01
CA THR A 240 13.27 28.91 -5.01
C THR A 240 12.62 27.57 -4.68
N VAL A 241 11.52 27.24 -5.37
CA VAL A 241 10.89 25.92 -5.25
C VAL A 241 11.65 24.93 -6.12
N SER A 242 12.55 24.16 -5.51
CA SER A 242 13.12 22.96 -6.14
C SER A 242 12.00 21.93 -6.34
N THR A 243 11.69 21.57 -7.58
CA THR A 243 10.68 20.55 -7.88
C THR A 243 11.37 19.25 -8.28
N SER A 244 11.31 18.23 -7.42
CA SER A 244 11.81 16.91 -7.75
C SER A 244 10.89 16.25 -8.79
N LEU A 245 11.43 15.84 -9.94
CA LEU A 245 10.64 15.36 -11.08
C LEU A 245 9.93 14.01 -10.85
N LYS A 246 10.41 13.16 -9.93
CA LYS A 246 9.75 11.90 -9.56
C LYS A 246 9.03 12.03 -8.20
N PRO A 247 7.68 11.88 -8.15
CA PRO A 247 6.93 12.02 -6.91
C PRO A 247 7.20 10.86 -5.94
N TRP A 248 7.61 9.69 -6.46
CA TRP A 248 8.01 8.55 -5.65
C TRP A 248 9.53 8.51 -5.47
N LYS A 249 9.99 8.44 -4.22
CA LYS A 249 11.38 8.16 -3.86
C LYS A 249 11.50 6.72 -3.38
N PHE A 250 12.51 6.01 -3.85
CA PHE A 250 12.84 4.67 -3.43
C PHE A 250 14.17 4.63 -2.67
N GLU A 251 14.15 4.03 -1.48
CA GLU A 251 15.31 3.86 -0.63
C GLU A 251 15.49 2.40 -0.22
N GLU A 252 16.73 1.93 -0.30
CA GLU A 252 17.16 0.64 0.20
C GLU A 252 18.12 0.86 1.36
N SER A 253 17.91 0.15 2.45
CA SER A 253 18.84 0.17 3.59
C SER A 253 19.01 -1.22 4.19
N VAL A 254 20.08 -1.36 4.98
CA VAL A 254 20.44 -2.60 5.66
C VAL A 254 20.35 -2.36 7.15
N TYR A 255 19.70 -3.26 7.87
CA TYR A 255 19.67 -3.28 9.32
C TYR A 255 20.01 -4.68 9.83
N GLY A 256 21.24 -4.87 10.32
CA GLY A 256 21.78 -6.19 10.63
C GLY A 256 21.83 -7.07 9.38
N TYR A 257 21.15 -8.22 9.42
CA TYR A 257 20.98 -9.12 8.27
C TYR A 257 19.68 -8.88 7.48
N SER A 258 18.91 -7.86 7.87
CA SER A 258 17.65 -7.49 7.22
C SER A 258 17.91 -6.46 6.13
N THR A 259 17.12 -6.54 5.05
CA THR A 259 17.04 -5.48 4.04
C THR A 259 15.70 -4.76 4.18
N ILE A 260 15.73 -3.44 4.07
CA ILE A 260 14.55 -2.58 4.20
C ILE A 260 14.41 -1.81 2.89
N LEU A 261 13.21 -1.86 2.32
CA LEU A 261 12.83 -1.23 1.06
C LEU A 261 11.72 -0.24 1.37
N ASN A 262 11.90 1.02 1.00
CA ASN A 262 10.90 2.05 1.24
C ASN A 262 10.57 2.79 -0.06
N TRP A 263 9.28 2.93 -0.32
CA TRP A 263 8.73 3.81 -1.34
C TRP A 263 7.95 4.91 -0.64
N PHE A 264 8.30 6.17 -0.94
CA PHE A 264 7.69 7.36 -0.35
C PHE A 264 7.09 8.22 -1.45
N LEU A 265 5.82 8.61 -1.29
CA LEU A 265 5.23 9.64 -2.13
C LEU A 265 5.50 11.02 -1.51
N HIS A 266 6.10 11.91 -2.28
CA HIS A 266 6.27 13.32 -1.94
C HIS A 266 5.21 14.18 -2.62
N ASP A 267 4.78 15.22 -1.91
CA ASP A 267 3.98 16.28 -2.51
C ASP A 267 4.85 17.10 -3.47
N SER A 268 4.35 17.36 -4.67
CA SER A 268 5.09 18.11 -5.69
C SER A 268 5.24 19.60 -5.35
N ILE A 269 4.43 20.10 -4.42
CA ILE A 269 4.43 21.51 -4.01
C ILE A 269 5.45 21.73 -2.88
N ASP A 270 5.35 20.98 -1.79
CA ASP A 270 6.15 21.20 -0.58
C ASP A 270 7.34 20.22 -0.44
N GLY A 271 7.43 19.20 -1.29
CA GLY A 271 8.47 18.15 -1.22
C GLY A 271 8.34 17.20 -0.01
N ARG A 272 7.34 17.41 0.86
CA ARG A 272 7.11 16.61 2.08
C ARG A 272 6.46 15.28 1.76
N GLU A 273 6.73 14.28 2.59
CA GLU A 273 6.11 12.95 2.48
C GLU A 273 4.59 13.05 2.72
N VAL A 274 3.80 12.50 1.81
CA VAL A 274 2.32 12.57 1.84
C VAL A 274 1.74 11.81 3.04
N SER A 275 2.37 10.72 3.46
CA SER A 275 1.89 9.90 4.59
C SER A 275 1.92 10.66 5.92
N SER A 276 2.91 11.54 6.10
CA SER A 276 3.19 12.29 7.33
C SER A 276 2.74 13.75 7.28
N SER A 277 2.31 14.24 6.12
CA SER A 277 1.87 15.62 5.93
C SER A 277 0.37 15.75 5.84
N LYS A 278 -0.13 16.93 6.25
CA LYS A 278 -1.51 17.34 6.03
C LYS A 278 -1.54 18.36 4.89
N PRO A 279 -2.48 18.25 3.94
CA PRO A 279 -2.56 19.19 2.85
C PRO A 279 -2.94 20.57 3.39
N SER A 280 -2.37 21.63 2.82
CA SER A 280 -2.73 22.99 3.20
C SER A 280 -4.21 23.27 2.87
N LYS A 281 -4.89 24.06 3.71
CA LYS A 281 -6.32 24.41 3.49
C LYS A 281 -6.55 25.11 2.14
N MET A 282 -5.55 25.84 1.64
CA MET A 282 -5.60 26.51 0.34
C MET A 282 -5.49 25.52 -0.83
N ALA A 283 -4.67 24.47 -0.70
CA ALA A 283 -4.57 23.42 -1.72
C ALA A 283 -5.86 22.60 -1.87
N LEU A 284 -6.70 22.55 -0.83
CA LEU A 284 -8.01 21.89 -0.85
C LEU A 284 -9.10 22.73 -1.56
N ILE A 285 -8.86 24.02 -1.80
CA ILE A 285 -9.83 24.94 -2.41
C ILE A 285 -9.58 25.10 -3.92
N ASN A 286 -8.37 24.79 -4.42
CA ASN A 286 -8.03 24.95 -5.82
C ASN A 286 -8.28 23.64 -6.62
N PRO A 287 -9.12 23.65 -7.66
CA PRO A 287 -9.44 22.44 -8.42
C PRO A 287 -8.26 21.86 -9.20
N LYS A 288 -7.26 22.67 -9.58
CA LYS A 288 -6.05 22.18 -10.28
C LYS A 288 -5.08 21.41 -9.37
N SER A 289 -5.28 21.44 -8.05
CA SER A 289 -4.47 20.72 -7.05
C SER A 289 -5.16 19.48 -6.50
N TRP A 290 -6.17 18.94 -7.18
CA TRP A 290 -6.87 17.72 -6.77
C TRP A 290 -6.10 16.45 -7.11
N PHE A 291 -6.30 15.36 -6.36
CA PHE A 291 -5.48 14.14 -6.43
C PHE A 291 -5.35 13.58 -7.86
N LYS A 292 -6.47 13.53 -8.61
CA LYS A 292 -6.44 13.07 -10.01
C LYS A 292 -5.44 13.91 -10.81
N ASP A 293 -5.52 15.22 -10.75
CA ASP A 293 -4.68 16.12 -11.55
C ASP A 293 -3.23 16.20 -11.02
N ARG A 294 -3.03 16.08 -9.69
CA ARG A 294 -1.71 16.05 -9.05
C ARG A 294 -0.90 14.82 -9.41
N TYR A 295 -1.53 13.65 -9.52
CA TYR A 295 -0.83 12.36 -9.60
C TYR A 295 -1.17 11.51 -10.84
N SER A 296 -2.07 11.94 -11.75
CA SER A 296 -2.28 11.29 -13.06
C SER A 296 -1.42 11.94 -14.16
N SER A 297 -0.23 11.39 -14.45
CA SER A 297 0.54 11.75 -15.65
C SER A 297 1.27 10.52 -16.20
N ALA A 298 1.68 10.58 -17.48
CA ALA A 298 2.17 9.43 -18.25
C ALA A 298 3.47 8.78 -17.71
N HIS A 299 4.24 9.48 -16.88
CA HIS A 299 5.53 9.01 -16.35
C HIS A 299 5.43 8.53 -14.89
N ARG A 300 4.24 8.10 -14.44
CA ARG A 300 3.98 7.84 -13.02
C ARG A 300 3.61 6.38 -12.76
N PRO A 301 3.98 5.82 -11.59
CA PRO A 301 3.59 4.48 -11.18
C PRO A 301 2.10 4.35 -10.85
N PHE A 302 1.32 5.44 -10.86
CA PHE A 302 -0.11 5.39 -10.61
C PHE A 302 -0.89 4.80 -11.79
N THR A 303 -1.73 3.81 -11.52
CA THR A 303 -2.67 3.28 -12.50
C THR A 303 -3.82 4.25 -12.73
N LYS A 304 -4.55 4.10 -13.86
CA LYS A 304 -5.80 4.86 -14.10
C LYS A 304 -6.83 4.67 -12.99
N GLN A 305 -6.70 3.59 -12.23
CA GLN A 305 -7.54 3.23 -11.08
C GLN A 305 -6.95 3.71 -9.74
N GLY A 306 -5.90 4.53 -9.71
CA GLY A 306 -5.38 5.14 -8.49
C GLY A 306 -4.58 4.20 -7.58
N GLY A 307 -4.23 3.00 -8.05
CA GLY A 307 -3.23 2.16 -7.40
C GLY A 307 -1.82 2.46 -7.91
N VAL A 308 -0.81 1.77 -7.38
CA VAL A 308 0.60 1.96 -7.75
C VAL A 308 1.21 0.67 -8.27
N ILE A 309 2.11 0.79 -9.25
CA ILE A 309 2.92 -0.30 -9.80
C ILE A 309 4.39 0.15 -9.81
N PHE A 310 5.24 -0.60 -9.11
CA PHE A 310 6.69 -0.46 -9.16
C PHE A 310 7.25 -1.69 -9.87
N ALA A 311 7.86 -1.49 -11.05
CA ALA A 311 8.36 -2.55 -11.91
C ALA A 311 9.89 -2.58 -11.97
N ARG A 312 10.43 -3.75 -12.30
CA ARG A 312 11.87 -4.09 -12.30
C ARG A 312 12.80 -3.08 -12.98
N ASP A 313 12.35 -2.47 -14.07
CA ASP A 313 13.13 -1.55 -14.91
C ASP A 313 13.68 -0.34 -14.13
N GLU A 314 13.06 0.03 -13.02
CA GLU A 314 13.50 1.15 -12.19
C GLU A 314 14.37 0.76 -10.98
N TYR A 315 14.35 -0.50 -10.53
CA TYR A 315 14.87 -0.90 -9.20
C TYR A 315 16.04 -1.92 -9.21
N GLY A 316 16.52 -2.35 -10.39
CA GLY A 316 17.76 -3.11 -10.53
C GLY A 316 17.76 -4.49 -9.84
N ASN A 317 18.95 -5.04 -9.57
CA ASN A 317 19.13 -6.37 -8.94
C ASN A 317 19.09 -6.33 -7.39
N GLY A 318 18.73 -5.18 -6.80
CA GLY A 318 18.25 -5.02 -5.43
C GLY A 318 19.20 -5.42 -4.30
N MET A 319 19.13 -6.68 -3.88
CA MET A 319 19.69 -7.14 -2.61
C MET A 319 20.49 -8.43 -2.78
N ARG A 320 21.56 -8.57 -2.00
CA ARG A 320 22.39 -9.78 -1.99
C ARG A 320 22.71 -10.19 -0.56
N TRP A 321 22.41 -11.43 -0.23
CA TRP A 321 22.90 -12.10 0.97
C TRP A 321 24.01 -13.08 0.59
N LYS A 322 25.12 -13.03 1.32
CA LYS A 322 26.14 -14.07 1.31
C LYS A 322 25.81 -15.05 2.41
N VAL A 323 25.58 -16.31 2.04
CA VAL A 323 25.21 -17.39 2.93
C VAL A 323 26.35 -18.40 3.01
N ASP A 324 26.59 -18.94 4.19
CA ASP A 324 27.57 -19.98 4.40
C ASP A 324 27.26 -21.25 3.58
N LYS A 325 28.31 -21.95 3.14
CA LYS A 325 28.16 -23.16 2.32
C LYS A 325 27.46 -24.31 3.04
N SER A 326 27.46 -24.34 4.37
CA SER A 326 26.71 -25.34 5.14
C SER A 326 25.19 -25.27 4.93
N ALA A 327 24.68 -24.22 4.28
CA ALA A 327 23.28 -24.07 3.90
C ALA A 327 22.90 -24.79 2.60
N ILE A 328 23.87 -25.31 1.83
CA ILE A 328 23.60 -26.09 0.61
C ILE A 328 22.78 -27.35 0.96
N GLY A 329 21.75 -27.62 0.15
CA GLY A 329 20.81 -28.72 0.33
C GLY A 329 19.73 -28.46 1.39
N LYS A 330 19.67 -27.25 1.96
CA LYS A 330 18.67 -26.86 2.97
C LYS A 330 17.66 -25.88 2.39
N THR A 331 16.42 -25.98 2.88
CA THR A 331 15.43 -24.93 2.71
C THR A 331 15.61 -23.91 3.83
N MET A 332 15.85 -22.66 3.45
CA MET A 332 15.95 -21.54 4.35
C MET A 332 14.70 -20.67 4.26
N GLU A 333 14.36 -20.04 5.38
CA GLU A 333 13.16 -19.21 5.52
C GLU A 333 13.52 -17.72 5.67
N TRP A 334 12.75 -16.88 4.99
CA TRP A 334 12.79 -15.42 5.11
C TRP A 334 11.44 -14.92 5.61
N GLU A 335 11.49 -14.10 6.63
CA GLU A 335 10.35 -13.31 7.07
C GLU A 335 10.26 -12.04 6.22
N ILE A 336 9.11 -11.83 5.58
CA ILE A 336 8.75 -10.54 4.99
C ILE A 336 7.74 -9.84 5.91
N LYS A 337 8.13 -8.69 6.44
CA LYS A 337 7.24 -7.76 7.14
C LYS A 337 6.98 -6.58 6.23
N GLY A 338 5.73 -6.20 6.05
CA GLY A 338 5.41 -5.02 5.26
C GLY A 338 4.44 -4.10 5.96
N LYS A 339 4.58 -2.82 5.64
CA LYS A 339 3.70 -1.75 6.08
C LYS A 339 3.27 -0.94 4.86
N ILE A 340 1.98 -0.69 4.73
CA ILE A 340 1.43 0.09 3.61
C ILE A 340 0.57 1.19 4.20
N TRP A 341 0.82 2.43 3.76
CA TRP A 341 0.08 3.61 4.16
C TRP A 341 -0.88 4.00 3.04
N LEU A 342 -2.13 4.22 3.43
CA LEU A 342 -3.22 4.61 2.57
C LEU A 342 -3.70 5.99 3.00
N THR A 343 -3.46 6.99 2.17
CA THR A 343 -3.84 8.37 2.47
C THR A 343 -5.07 8.73 1.66
N TYR A 344 -6.03 9.38 2.29
CA TYR A 344 -7.13 10.07 1.64
C TYR A 344 -6.88 11.56 1.72
N TRP A 345 -6.72 12.17 0.54
CA TRP A 345 -6.81 13.60 0.34
C TRP A 345 -8.02 13.89 -0.56
N PRO A 346 -8.78 14.96 -0.29
CA PRO A 346 -9.94 15.32 -1.08
C PRO A 346 -9.64 15.38 -2.57
N ASN A 347 -10.48 14.70 -3.35
CA ASN A 347 -10.37 14.72 -4.80
C ASN A 347 -11.31 15.78 -5.38
N LYS A 348 -12.55 15.45 -5.70
CA LYS A 348 -13.52 16.42 -6.25
C LYS A 348 -14.47 16.97 -5.19
N TYR A 349 -14.63 16.25 -4.10
CA TYR A 349 -15.50 16.64 -3.01
C TYR A 349 -14.86 17.72 -2.15
N ARG A 350 -15.57 18.84 -1.99
CA ARG A 350 -15.08 19.98 -1.21
C ARG A 350 -15.17 19.67 0.28
N THR A 351 -14.07 19.20 0.85
CA THR A 351 -13.94 18.94 2.29
C THR A 351 -12.55 19.29 2.79
N PHE A 352 -12.44 19.55 4.10
CA PHE A 352 -11.16 19.67 4.79
C PHE A 352 -10.72 18.37 5.46
N TYR A 353 -11.49 17.30 5.27
CA TYR A 353 -11.19 15.98 5.81
C TYR A 353 -9.99 15.34 5.09
N SER A 354 -9.04 14.83 5.86
CA SER A 354 -7.97 13.97 5.38
C SER A 354 -7.66 12.91 6.42
N GLU A 355 -7.25 11.72 5.98
CA GLU A 355 -6.80 10.66 6.88
C GLU A 355 -5.69 9.83 6.24
N THR A 356 -4.79 9.30 7.07
CA THR A 356 -3.82 8.29 6.70
C THR A 356 -4.07 7.06 7.56
N ARG A 357 -4.23 5.92 6.90
CA ARG A 357 -4.39 4.60 7.50
C ARG A 357 -3.14 3.77 7.26
N ARG A 358 -2.81 2.88 8.20
CA ARG A 358 -1.63 2.01 8.09
C ARG A 358 -2.02 0.57 8.33
N LEU A 359 -1.65 -0.30 7.39
CA LEU A 359 -1.73 -1.75 7.58
C LEU A 359 -0.35 -2.34 7.76
N GLU A 360 -0.30 -3.46 8.48
CA GLU A 360 0.92 -4.24 8.66
C GLU A 360 0.64 -5.71 8.32
N PHE A 361 1.58 -6.36 7.65
CA PHE A 361 1.49 -7.77 7.31
C PHE A 361 2.81 -8.49 7.55
N LYS A 362 2.74 -9.80 7.74
CA LYS A 362 3.89 -10.66 7.92
C LYS A 362 3.66 -12.00 7.23
N GLU A 363 4.59 -12.39 6.38
CA GLU A 363 4.59 -13.71 5.75
C GLU A 363 5.97 -14.36 5.81
N ILE A 364 6.01 -15.67 5.59
CA ILE A 364 7.25 -16.47 5.51
C ILE A 364 7.42 -16.94 4.08
N LEU A 365 8.61 -16.72 3.53
CA LEU A 365 9.05 -17.10 2.21
C LEU A 365 10.14 -18.15 2.34
N HIS A 366 10.19 -19.09 1.39
CA HIS A 366 11.13 -20.21 1.42
C HIS A 366 12.05 -20.15 0.20
N ILE A 367 13.33 -20.42 0.40
CA ILE A 367 14.31 -20.68 -0.67
C ILE A 367 14.95 -22.03 -0.39
N THR A 368 15.00 -22.87 -1.42
CA THR A 368 15.82 -24.07 -1.38
C THR A 368 17.16 -23.76 -2.01
N ILE A 369 18.24 -23.98 -1.26
CA ILE A 369 19.59 -23.75 -1.73
C ILE A 369 20.10 -25.04 -2.37
N ALA A 370 20.21 -25.03 -3.70
CA ALA A 370 20.53 -26.14 -4.62
C ALA A 370 19.35 -27.04 -5.01
#